data_AF-A0A392RVW1-F1
#
_entry.id   AF-A0A392RVW1-F1
#
_cell.length_a   1.000
_cell.length_b   1.000
_cell.length_c   1.000
_cell.angle_alpha   90.00
_cell.angle_beta   90.00
_cell.angle_gamma   90.00
#
_symmetry.space_group_name_H-M   'P 1'
#
loop_
_entity.id
_entity.type
_entity.pdbx_description
1 polymer ?
#
loop_
_entity_poly.entity_id
_entity_poly.type
_entity_poly.pdbx_seq_one_letter_code
_entity_poly.pdbx_strand_id
1 'polypeptide(L)'
;MPPRVTPPDPVLDQSSPFFVHSGDDPSSVTVTPLLNGSNYHSWSRSMRRALGAKMKLEFINGTITIPDDDFDPTFRAWNRCNMLVSS
;
A
#
# COMPACT_ATOMS: atom_id res chain seq x y z
N MET A 1 -33.85 17.43 -4.45
CA MET A 1 -32.54 16.96 -4.94
C MET A 1 -31.84 16.31 -3.74
N PRO A 2 -31.49 15.02 -3.79
CA PRO A 2 -30.73 14.42 -2.71
C PRO A 2 -29.36 15.13 -2.62
N PRO A 3 -28.77 15.25 -1.42
CA PRO A 3 -27.43 15.81 -1.29
C PRO A 3 -26.48 15.00 -2.18
N ARG A 4 -25.65 15.69 -2.94
CA ARG A 4 -24.57 15.06 -3.72
C ARG A 4 -23.59 14.51 -2.68
N VAL A 5 -23.74 13.24 -2.33
CA VAL A 5 -22.78 12.53 -1.49
C VAL A 5 -21.51 12.42 -2.33
N THR A 6 -20.56 13.31 -2.06
CA THR A 6 -19.22 13.21 -2.64
C THR A 6 -18.68 11.84 -2.25
N PRO A 7 -18.19 11.01 -3.20
CA PRO A 7 -17.55 9.75 -2.84
C PRO A 7 -16.45 10.02 -1.80
N PRO A 8 -16.38 9.23 -0.73
CA PRO A 8 -15.30 9.37 0.25
C PRO A 8 -13.95 9.22 -0.45
N ASP A 9 -13.00 10.10 -0.14
CA ASP A 9 -11.66 10.01 -0.71
C ASP A 9 -11.05 8.63 -0.35
N PRO A 10 -10.61 7.83 -1.34
CA PRO A 10 -10.16 6.45 -1.10
C PRO A 10 -8.91 6.36 -0.22
N VAL A 11 -8.22 7.47 0.01
CA VAL A 11 -7.08 7.60 0.93
C VAL A 11 -7.49 7.81 2.39
N LEU A 12 -8.74 8.20 2.65
CA LEU A 12 -9.27 8.49 4.01
C LEU A 12 -10.15 7.35 4.54
N ASP A 13 -10.65 6.48 3.66
CA ASP A 13 -11.40 5.29 4.03
C ASP A 13 -10.46 4.18 4.52
N GLN A 14 -10.56 3.80 5.80
CA GLN A 14 -9.72 2.75 6.39
C GLN A 14 -9.94 1.36 5.79
N SER A 15 -11.08 1.13 5.14
CA SER A 15 -11.37 -0.12 4.44
C SER A 15 -10.80 -0.15 3.03
N SER A 16 -10.37 0.99 2.51
CA SER A 16 -9.79 1.10 1.18
C SER A 16 -8.37 0.57 1.15
N PRO A 17 -7.98 -0.20 0.11
CA PRO A 17 -6.59 -0.60 -0.08
C PRO A 17 -5.65 0.60 -0.29
N PHE A 18 -6.19 1.76 -0.66
CA PHE A 18 -5.45 3.00 -0.85
C PHE A 18 -5.30 3.85 0.41
N PHE A 19 -5.79 3.36 1.56
CA PHE A 19 -5.63 4.07 2.83
C PHE A 19 -4.14 4.27 3.16
N VAL A 20 -3.79 5.47 3.61
CA VAL A 20 -2.43 5.80 4.07
C VAL A 20 -2.53 6.29 5.51
N HIS A 21 -2.01 5.51 6.45
CA HIS A 21 -1.99 5.91 7.85
C HIS A 21 -0.96 7.02 8.07
N SER A 22 -1.16 7.91 9.04
CA SER A 22 -0.20 8.99 9.34
C SER A 22 1.19 8.50 9.76
N GLY A 23 1.29 7.23 10.19
CA GLY A 23 2.54 6.55 10.52
C GLY A 23 3.14 5.73 9.36
N ASP A 24 2.54 5.77 8.17
CA ASP A 24 3.11 5.15 6.98
C ASP A 24 4.10 6.11 6.34
N ASP A 25 5.38 5.85 6.57
CA ASP A 25 6.50 6.48 5.91
C ASP A 25 7.30 5.44 5.10
N PRO A 26 8.14 5.87 4.13
CA PRO A 26 9.00 4.98 3.34
C PRO A 26 9.88 4.02 4.17
N SER A 27 10.27 4.41 5.38
CA SER A 27 11.09 3.58 6.28
C SER A 27 10.28 2.74 7.27
N SER A 28 8.96 2.86 7.25
CA SER A 28 8.05 2.23 8.21
C SER A 28 8.00 0.70 8.09
N VAL A 29 8.42 0.15 6.93
CA VAL A 29 8.57 -1.30 6.74
C VAL A 29 10.01 -1.69 7.05
N THR A 30 10.31 -1.88 8.34
CA THR A 30 11.60 -2.42 8.78
C THR A 30 11.48 -3.92 9.06
N VAL A 31 12.26 -4.73 8.34
CA VAL A 31 12.30 -6.19 8.51
C VAL A 31 13.64 -6.61 9.14
N THR A 32 13.58 -7.28 10.28
CA THR A 32 14.73 -7.91 10.93
C THR A 32 14.58 -9.44 10.95
N PRO A 33 15.64 -10.23 10.66
CA PRO A 33 16.97 -9.82 10.20
C PRO A 33 16.97 -9.28 8.76
N LEU A 34 17.94 -8.41 8.43
CA LEU A 34 18.17 -7.96 7.04
C LEU A 34 18.51 -9.15 6.14
N LEU A 35 18.16 -9.04 4.85
CA LEU A 35 18.46 -10.07 3.86
C LEU A 35 19.98 -10.26 3.74
N ASN A 36 20.44 -11.49 3.97
CA ASN A 36 21.86 -11.87 3.90
C ASN A 36 22.10 -13.06 2.95
N GLY A 37 21.15 -13.33 2.06
CA GLY A 37 21.18 -14.41 1.08
C GLY A 37 20.65 -15.74 1.63
N SER A 38 21.25 -16.25 2.71
CA SER A 38 20.86 -17.55 3.29
C SER A 38 19.53 -17.50 4.04
N ASN A 39 19.08 -16.32 4.45
CA ASN A 39 17.85 -16.13 5.21
C ASN A 39 16.61 -15.78 4.36
N TYR A 40 16.66 -15.90 3.03
CA TYR A 40 15.58 -15.44 2.14
C TYR A 40 14.19 -15.90 2.56
N HIS A 41 14.02 -17.17 2.94
CA HIS A 41 12.70 -17.69 3.35
C HIS A 41 12.14 -16.99 4.60
N SER A 42 12.99 -16.83 5.62
CA SER A 42 12.64 -16.13 6.86
C SER A 42 12.40 -14.65 6.61
N TRP A 43 13.28 -14.01 5.83
CA TRP A 43 13.15 -12.61 5.45
C TRP A 43 11.87 -12.35 4.65
N SER A 44 11.58 -13.17 3.63
CA SER A 44 10.38 -13.07 2.79
C SER A 44 9.10 -13.20 3.60
N ARG A 45 9.06 -14.16 4.54
CA ARG A 45 7.93 -14.32 5.46
C ARG A 45 7.75 -13.08 6.35
N SER A 46 8.82 -12.55 6.92
CA SER A 46 8.76 -11.34 7.76
C SER A 46 8.34 -10.11 6.95
N MET A 47 8.86 -9.94 5.75
CA MET A 47 8.49 -8.87 4.81
C MET A 47 7.00 -8.94 4.44
N ARG A 48 6.49 -10.12 4.08
CA ARG A 48 5.05 -10.32 3.79
C ARG A 48 4.17 -9.96 4.99
N ARG A 49 4.60 -10.28 6.22
CA ARG A 49 3.86 -9.91 7.44
C ARG A 49 3.87 -8.42 7.70
N ALA A 50 5.04 -7.77 7.59
CA ALA A 50 5.18 -6.33 7.80
C ALA A 50 4.31 -5.53 6.82
N LEU A 51 4.31 -5.92 5.54
CA LEU A 51 3.47 -5.32 4.50
C LEU A 51 1.99 -5.64 4.68
N GLY A 52 1.66 -6.89 5.05
CA GLY A 52 0.29 -7.32 5.31
C GLY A 52 -0.36 -6.56 6.46
N ALA A 53 0.39 -6.28 7.53
CA ALA A 53 -0.09 -5.48 8.66
C ALA A 53 -0.46 -4.04 8.28
N LYS A 54 0.09 -3.53 7.17
CA LYS A 54 -0.18 -2.20 6.60
C LYS A 54 -1.12 -2.24 5.40
N MET A 55 -1.68 -3.41 5.06
CA MET A 55 -2.48 -3.62 3.84
C MET A 55 -1.73 -3.22 2.55
N LYS A 56 -0.40 -3.32 2.53
CA LYS A 56 0.45 -2.96 1.38
C LYS A 56 0.96 -4.15 0.58
N LEU A 57 0.70 -5.38 1.04
CA LEU A 57 1.14 -6.59 0.34
C LEU A 57 0.57 -6.69 -1.09
N GLU A 58 -0.65 -6.20 -1.28
CA GLU A 58 -1.38 -6.28 -2.55
C GLU A 58 -0.81 -5.38 -3.65
N PHE A 59 0.01 -4.39 -3.28
CA PHE A 59 0.75 -3.55 -4.24
C PHE A 59 1.98 -4.27 -4.80
N ILE A 60 2.60 -5.18 -4.02
CA ILE A 60 3.82 -5.90 -4.45
C ILE A 60 3.49 -7.19 -5.20
N ASN A 61 2.42 -7.89 -4.80
CA ASN A 61 2.02 -9.11 -5.48
C ASN A 61 1.23 -8.85 -6.79
N GLY A 62 0.90 -7.58 -7.08
CA GLY A 62 0.15 -7.18 -8.27
C GLY A 62 -1.35 -7.46 -8.22
N THR A 63 -1.92 -7.79 -7.04
CA THR A 63 -3.37 -7.97 -6.87
C THR A 63 -4.11 -6.66 -7.10
N ILE A 64 -3.54 -5.53 -6.68
CA ILE A 64 -4.04 -4.21 -7.03
C ILE A 64 -3.34 -3.77 -8.31
N THR A 65 -4.09 -3.74 -9.42
CA THR A 65 -3.59 -3.30 -10.71
C THR A 65 -3.45 -1.78 -10.76
N ILE A 66 -2.55 -1.31 -11.63
CA ILE A 66 -2.43 0.10 -11.98
C ILE A 66 -3.74 0.52 -12.66
N PRO A 67 -4.40 1.61 -12.22
CA PRO A 67 -5.55 2.15 -12.94
C PRO A 67 -5.17 2.58 -14.35
N ASP A 68 -6.00 2.26 -15.35
CA ASP A 68 -5.70 2.50 -16.77
C ASP A 68 -5.78 3.99 -17.17
N ASP A 69 -6.46 4.81 -16.37
CA ASP A 69 -6.69 6.22 -16.63
C ASP A 69 -5.99 7.10 -15.58
N ASP A 70 -5.02 7.90 -16.03
CA ASP A 70 -4.29 8.88 -15.20
C ASP A 70 -5.21 9.95 -14.59
N PHE A 71 -6.40 10.18 -15.18
CA PHE A 71 -7.41 11.10 -14.67
C PHE A 71 -8.35 10.46 -13.64
N ASP A 72 -8.28 9.15 -13.43
CA ASP A 72 -9.03 8.48 -12.38
C ASP A 72 -8.54 8.97 -11.00
N PRO A 73 -9.43 9.47 -10.13
CA PRO A 73 -9.07 9.83 -8.76
C PRO A 73 -8.35 8.71 -7.98
N THR A 74 -8.60 7.46 -8.31
CA THR A 74 -7.94 6.28 -7.74
C THR A 74 -6.49 6.14 -8.20
N PHE A 75 -6.10 6.66 -9.38
CA PHE A 75 -4.72 6.64 -9.86
C PHE A 75 -3.78 7.40 -8.91
N ARG A 76 -4.20 8.60 -8.46
CA ARG A 76 -3.41 9.37 -7.50
C ARG A 76 -3.26 8.65 -6.16
N ALA A 77 -4.32 7.99 -5.72
CA ALA A 77 -4.34 7.21 -4.48
C ALA A 77 -3.44 5.97 -4.57
N TRP A 78 -3.50 5.25 -5.71
CA TRP A 78 -2.64 4.14 -6.05
C TRP A 78 -1.17 4.56 -6.08
N ASN A 79 -0.85 5.63 -6.82
CA ASN A 79 0.52 6.11 -6.99
C ASN A 79 1.15 6.53 -5.66
N ARG A 80 0.40 7.21 -4.80
CA ARG A 80 0.85 7.57 -3.44
C ARG A 80 1.19 6.34 -2.61
N CYS A 81 0.34 5.31 -2.64
CA CYS A 81 0.60 4.06 -1.92
C CYS A 81 1.80 3.31 -2.50
N ASN A 82 1.91 3.25 -3.82
CA ASN A 82 3.02 2.60 -4.51
C ASN A 82 4.36 3.24 -4.13
N MET A 83 4.44 4.57 -4.11
CA MET A 83 5.65 5.30 -3.71
C MET A 83 6.12 5.00 -2.28
N LEU A 84 5.22 4.62 -1.36
CA LEU A 84 5.60 4.24 0.01
C LEU A 84 6.22 2.85 0.11
N VAL A 85 5.99 2.01 -0.90
CA VAL A 85 6.38 0.59 -0.90
C VAL A 85 7.57 0.34 -1.82
N SER A 86 7.68 1.11 -2.90
CA SER A 86 8.75 0.99 -3.90
C SER A 86 9.98 1.86 -3.63
N SER A 87 10.05 2.55 -2.48
CA SER A 87 11.14 3.47 -2.11
C SER A 87 12.42 2.76 -1.66
#